data_AF-A0A975WSJ7-F1
#
_entry.id   AF-A0A975WSJ7-F1
#
_cell.length_a   1.000
_cell.length_b   1.000
_cell.length_c   1.000
_cell.angle_alpha   90.00
_cell.angle_beta   90.00
_cell.angle_gamma   90.00
#
_symmetry.space_group_name_H-M   'P 1'
#
loop_
_entity.id
_entity.type
_entity.pdbx_description
1 polymer ?
#
loop_
_entity_poly.entity_id
_entity_poly.type
_entity_poly.pdbx_seq_one_letter_code
_entity_poly.pdbx_strand_id
1 'polypeptide(L)'
;MRDLNEVTSCTNNLDRNWEVQAALEGLLVDVPALYLVGERDTGLAMPGMHEIIANMPRIVPKLSVSQVVPRAGHWLQQEAPDFVNSALIEFLRDL
;
A
#
# COMPACT_ATOMS: atom_id res chain seq x y z
N MET A 1 -10.48 23.11 15.05
CA MET A 1 -9.82 23.31 13.74
C MET A 1 -8.50 22.55 13.83
N ARG A 2 -8.32 21.45 13.08
CA ARG A 2 -7.08 20.65 13.14
C ARG A 2 -5.94 21.45 12.50
N ASP A 3 -4.74 21.38 13.08
CA ASP A 3 -3.56 22.08 12.57
C ASP A 3 -3.17 21.47 11.21
N LEU A 4 -3.22 22.29 10.16
CA LEU A 4 -2.87 21.87 8.80
C LEU A 4 -1.36 21.63 8.64
N ASN A 5 -0.53 22.10 9.58
CA ASN A 5 0.92 21.90 9.55
C ASN A 5 1.34 20.45 9.84
N GLU A 6 0.55 19.70 10.63
CA GLU A 6 0.86 18.30 10.91
C GLU A 6 0.63 17.40 9.68
N VAL A 7 -0.38 17.73 8.86
CA VAL A 7 -0.76 16.91 7.71
C VAL A 7 0.24 17.04 6.55
N THR A 8 0.78 18.24 6.31
CA THR A 8 1.75 18.49 5.22
C THR A 8 3.17 18.03 5.56
N SER A 9 3.48 17.83 6.85
CA SER A 9 4.79 17.34 7.30
C SER A 9 5.17 16.00 6.66
N CYS A 10 4.20 15.10 6.42
CA CYS A 10 4.44 13.82 5.78
C CYS A 10 5.01 13.96 4.35
N THR A 11 4.47 14.88 3.55
CA THR A 11 4.93 15.11 2.18
C THR A 11 6.27 15.86 2.11
N ASN A 12 6.57 16.70 3.10
CA ASN A 12 7.83 17.47 3.15
C ASN A 12 9.06 16.61 3.49
N ASN A 13 8.87 15.41 4.01
CA ASN A 13 9.95 14.53 4.47
C ASN A 13 10.21 13.34 3.54
N LEU A 14 9.66 13.31 2.33
CA LEU A 14 9.84 12.17 1.41
C LEU A 14 11.32 11.91 1.08
N ASP A 15 12.08 12.95 0.73
CA ASP A 15 13.53 12.82 0.45
C ASP A 15 14.30 12.37 1.69
N ARG A 16 13.97 12.94 2.85
CA ARG A 16 14.64 12.58 4.11
C ARG A 16 14.32 11.14 4.53
N ASN A 17 13.08 10.69 4.34
CA ASN A 17 12.67 9.32 4.60
C ASN A 17 13.45 8.36 3.70
N TRP A 18 13.61 8.71 2.41
CA TRP A 18 14.43 7.94 1.47
C TRP A 18 15.89 7.82 1.94
N GLU A 19 16.53 8.92 2.33
CA GLU A 19 17.91 8.92 2.85
C GLU A 19 18.08 8.01 4.09
N VAL A 20 17.12 8.07 5.02
CA VAL A 20 17.18 7.28 6.27
C VAL A 20 16.94 5.80 5.99
N GLN A 21 16.07 5.46 5.03
CA GLN A 21 15.78 4.07 4.66
C GLN A 21 16.92 3.39 3.89
N ALA A 22 17.94 4.12 3.44
CA ALA A 22 19.14 3.53 2.81
C ALA A 22 19.82 2.46 3.69
N ALA A 23 19.72 2.59 5.03
CA ALA A 23 20.22 1.58 5.96
C ALA A 23 19.50 0.21 5.87
N LEU A 24 18.33 0.15 5.22
CA LEU A 24 17.51 -1.04 5.03
C LEU A 24 17.60 -1.59 3.60
N GLU A 25 18.47 -1.02 2.75
CA GLU A 25 18.61 -1.43 1.36
C GLU A 25 18.97 -2.93 1.25
N GLY A 26 18.24 -3.65 0.39
CA GLY A 26 18.43 -5.08 0.16
C GLY A 26 17.74 -6.00 1.20
N LEU A 27 17.15 -5.46 2.26
CA LEU A 27 16.35 -6.25 3.21
C LEU A 27 14.96 -6.57 2.64
N LEU A 28 14.43 -7.73 3.02
CA LEU A 28 13.07 -8.17 2.66
C LEU A 28 12.07 -7.87 3.78
N VAL A 29 10.81 -7.66 3.40
CA VAL A 29 9.69 -7.54 4.34
C VAL A 29 9.17 -8.95 4.67
N ASP A 30 9.64 -9.52 5.79
CA ASP A 30 9.37 -10.92 6.16
C ASP A 30 8.10 -11.13 7.02
N VAL A 31 7.24 -10.12 7.11
CA VAL A 31 5.92 -10.26 7.76
C VAL A 31 4.87 -10.67 6.72
N PRO A 32 3.87 -11.50 7.06
CA PRO A 32 2.73 -11.73 6.19
C PRO A 32 2.07 -10.42 5.78
N ALA A 33 1.77 -10.25 4.50
CA ALA A 33 1.22 -9.01 3.95
C ALA A 33 0.06 -9.26 3.00
N LEU A 34 -0.82 -8.27 2.87
CA LEU A 34 -1.95 -8.21 1.95
C LEU A 34 -1.91 -6.84 1.25
N TYR A 35 -2.02 -6.82 -0.07
CA TYR A 35 -2.13 -5.60 -0.86
C TYR A 35 -3.44 -5.54 -1.63
N LEU A 36 -4.19 -4.46 -1.44
CA LEU A 36 -5.45 -4.17 -2.13
C LEU A 36 -5.41 -2.74 -2.66
N VAL A 37 -5.83 -2.53 -3.90
CA VAL A 37 -5.89 -1.21 -4.53
C VAL A 37 -7.15 -1.08 -5.38
N GLY A 38 -7.74 0.11 -5.46
CA GLY A 38 -8.86 0.38 -6.35
C GLY A 38 -8.40 0.52 -7.81
N GLU A 39 -9.18 0.02 -8.77
CA GLU A 39 -8.94 0.18 -10.21
C GLU A 39 -8.73 1.64 -10.65
N ARG A 40 -9.37 2.58 -9.96
CA ARG A 40 -9.35 4.02 -10.27
C ARG A 40 -8.52 4.83 -9.26
N ASP A 41 -7.69 4.17 -8.46
CA ASP A 41 -6.84 4.85 -7.49
C ASP A 41 -5.83 5.76 -8.21
N THR A 42 -5.78 7.03 -7.81
CA THR A 42 -4.86 8.01 -8.39
C THR A 42 -3.39 7.64 -8.18
N GLY A 43 -3.07 6.84 -7.16
CA GLY A 43 -1.73 6.31 -6.93
C GLY A 43 -1.22 5.44 -8.09
N LEU A 44 -2.11 4.77 -8.82
CA LEU A 44 -1.74 3.95 -10.00
C LEU A 44 -1.21 4.81 -11.16
N ALA A 45 -1.53 6.10 -11.19
CA ALA A 45 -1.03 7.03 -12.22
C ALA A 45 0.42 7.49 -11.96
N MET A 46 1.01 7.16 -10.80
CA MET A 46 2.41 7.49 -10.53
C MET A 46 3.34 6.72 -11.49
N PRO A 47 4.38 7.37 -12.04
CA PRO A 47 5.34 6.70 -12.92
C PRO A 47 5.96 5.48 -12.26
N GLY A 48 5.92 4.33 -12.93
CA GLY A 48 6.51 3.08 -12.44
C GLY A 48 5.66 2.28 -11.44
N MET A 49 4.46 2.76 -11.05
CA MET A 49 3.68 2.12 -9.99
C MET A 49 3.23 0.70 -10.37
N HIS A 50 2.86 0.48 -11.63
CA HIS A 50 2.43 -0.84 -12.11
C HIS A 50 3.59 -1.85 -12.04
N GLU A 51 4.79 -1.42 -12.42
CA GLU A 51 6.01 -2.23 -12.34
C GLU A 51 6.40 -2.51 -10.89
N ILE A 52 6.26 -1.52 -10.00
CA ILE A 52 6.52 -1.69 -8.56
C ILE A 52 5.57 -2.73 -7.97
N ILE A 53 4.26 -2.62 -8.21
CA ILE A 53 3.25 -3.57 -7.72
C ILE A 53 3.52 -4.97 -8.28
N ALA A 54 3.85 -5.09 -9.57
CA ALA A 54 4.19 -6.37 -10.20
C ALA A 54 5.45 -7.01 -9.61
N ASN A 55 6.45 -6.21 -9.20
CA ASN A 55 7.69 -6.69 -8.59
C ASN A 55 7.61 -6.86 -7.06
N MET A 56 6.54 -6.41 -6.41
CA MET A 56 6.37 -6.48 -4.96
C MET A 56 6.60 -7.87 -4.34
N PRO A 57 6.18 -9.00 -4.96
CA PRO A 57 6.49 -10.34 -4.43
C PRO A 57 7.99 -10.65 -4.28
N ARG A 58 8.86 -9.92 -4.99
CA ARG A 58 10.33 -10.10 -4.90
C ARG A 58 10.91 -9.51 -3.61
N ILE A 59 10.25 -8.50 -3.03
CA ILE A 59 10.70 -7.79 -1.82
C ILE A 59 9.85 -8.15 -0.59
N VAL A 60 8.65 -8.68 -0.79
CA VAL A 60 7.73 -9.16 0.26
C VAL A 60 7.46 -10.66 0.05
N PRO A 61 8.35 -11.58 0.49
CA PRO A 61 8.22 -13.01 0.21
C PRO A 61 6.96 -13.65 0.81
N LYS A 62 6.35 -13.06 1.84
CA LYS A 62 5.10 -13.51 2.47
C LYS A 62 3.88 -12.68 2.07
N LEU A 63 3.90 -12.10 0.87
CA LEU A 63 2.73 -11.44 0.30
C LEU A 63 1.67 -12.49 -0.05
N SER A 64 0.59 -12.54 0.73
CA SER A 64 -0.50 -13.50 0.57
C SER A 64 -1.28 -13.25 -0.73
N VAL A 65 -1.66 -11.99 -0.95
CA VAL A 65 -2.56 -11.56 -2.02
C VAL A 65 -2.21 -10.15 -2.44
N SER A 66 -2.26 -9.90 -3.76
CA SER A 66 -2.19 -8.57 -4.39
C SER A 66 -3.34 -8.46 -5.38
N GLN A 67 -4.31 -7.59 -5.12
CA GLN A 67 -5.53 -7.49 -5.93
C GLN A 67 -5.92 -6.05 -6.25
N VAL A 68 -6.38 -5.86 -7.50
CA VAL A 68 -7.02 -4.63 -7.97
C VAL A 68 -8.53 -4.82 -7.89
N VAL A 69 -9.22 -3.94 -7.18
CA VAL A 69 -10.67 -3.99 -6.93
C VAL A 69 -11.40 -3.16 -8.00
N PRO A 70 -12.24 -3.79 -8.84
CA PRO A 70 -12.94 -3.09 -9.92
C PRO A 70 -13.86 -1.98 -9.41
N ARG A 71 -13.97 -0.90 -10.18
CA ARG A 71 -14.86 0.26 -9.95
C ARG A 71 -14.63 1.06 -8.66
N ALA A 72 -13.60 0.75 -7.86
CA ALA A 72 -13.21 1.51 -6.67
C ALA A 72 -12.02 2.44 -6.97
N GLY A 73 -11.98 3.59 -6.31
CA GLY A 73 -10.91 4.57 -6.37
C GLY A 73 -10.00 4.54 -5.14
N HIS A 74 -9.51 5.73 -4.78
CA HIS A 74 -8.51 5.92 -3.72
C HIS A 74 -9.03 5.57 -2.31
N TRP A 75 -10.33 5.74 -2.06
CA TRP A 75 -10.93 5.48 -0.76
C TRP A 75 -11.49 4.06 -0.70
N LEU A 76 -10.68 3.06 -1.09
CA LEU A 76 -11.10 1.69 -1.34
C LEU A 76 -11.96 1.09 -0.21
N GLN A 77 -11.58 1.30 1.04
CA GLN A 77 -12.31 0.81 2.22
C GLN A 77 -13.69 1.45 2.41
N GLN A 78 -13.91 2.66 1.87
CA GLN A 78 -15.21 3.33 1.87
C GLN A 78 -16.02 3.00 0.61
N GLU A 79 -15.35 2.76 -0.53
CA GLU A 79 -15.99 2.50 -1.82
C GLU A 79 -16.38 1.03 -2.01
N ALA A 80 -15.65 0.09 -1.40
CA ALA A 80 -15.92 -1.35 -1.43
C ALA A 80 -15.78 -2.01 -0.04
N PRO A 81 -16.53 -1.54 0.98
CA PRO A 81 -16.33 -1.94 2.37
C PRO A 81 -16.51 -3.45 2.60
N ASP A 82 -17.53 -4.06 2.00
CA ASP A 82 -17.80 -5.50 2.17
C ASP A 82 -16.67 -6.38 1.63
N PHE A 83 -16.10 -5.97 0.48
CA PHE A 83 -14.97 -6.66 -0.12
C PHE A 83 -13.73 -6.53 0.77
N VAL A 84 -13.39 -5.31 1.18
CA VAL A 84 -12.22 -5.06 2.03
C VAL A 84 -12.34 -5.80 3.37
N ASN A 85 -13.52 -5.74 4.02
CA ASN A 85 -13.75 -6.43 5.27
C ASN A 85 -13.59 -7.96 5.12
N SER A 86 -14.13 -8.53 4.05
CA SER A 86 -14.01 -9.98 3.79
C SER A 86 -12.56 -10.39 3.58
N ALA A 87 -11.82 -9.65 2.73
CA ALA A 87 -10.41 -9.90 2.47
C ALA A 87 -9.54 -9.78 3.74
N LEU A 88 -9.82 -8.79 4.60
CA LEU A 88 -9.13 -8.64 5.88
C LEU A 88 -9.43 -9.79 6.83
N ILE A 89 -10.69 -10.21 6.96
CA ILE A 89 -11.07 -11.33 7.83
C ILE A 89 -10.43 -12.63 7.36
N GLU A 90 -10.41 -12.89 6.06
CA GLU A 90 -9.73 -14.05 5.47
C GLU A 90 -8.23 -14.02 5.75
N PHE A 91 -7.56 -12.90 5.44
CA PHE A 91 -6.14 -12.74 5.72
C PHE A 91 -5.79 -12.97 7.19
N LEU A 92 -6.57 -12.41 8.13
CA LEU A 92 -6.33 -12.54 9.57
C LEU A 92 -6.58 -13.95 10.11
N ARG A 93 -7.42 -14.76 9.45
CA ARG A 93 -7.66 -16.17 9.82
C ARG A 93 -6.50 -17.08 9.41
N ASP A 94 -5.74 -16.66 8.41
CA ASP A 94 -4.62 -17.42 7.83
C ASP A 94 -3.25 -17.03 8.44
N LEU A 95 -3.23 -16.16 9.47
CA LEU A 95 -2.04 -15.79 10.26
C LEU A 95 -1.79 -16.76 11.42
#